data_AF-A0A7W1W924-F1
#
_entry.id   AF-A0A7W1W924-F1
#
_cell.length_a   1.000
_cell.length_b   1.000
_cell.length_c   1.000
_cell.angle_alpha   90.00
_cell.angle_beta   90.00
_cell.angle_gamma   90.00
#
_symmetry.space_group_name_H-M   'P 1'
#
loop_
_entity.id
_entity.type
_entity.pdbx_description
1 polymer ?
#
loop_
_entity_poly.entity_id
_entity_poly.type
_entity_poly.pdbx_seq_one_letter_code
_entity_poly.pdbx_strand_id
1 'polypeptide(L)'
;MEEVREIQNEMLVGKGISESKLPAALRSYLPAILAIGGAFLMLGLRLQIGTSFISDGALMMIALACYIFAALFQLTNLYAPSEMAQKIGLWSATLGVFFNLSSWLVRWVAAYDHEIALLRESGNTATPWLFRYIPFANLYDLSLAFAFGAGITT
;
A
#
# COMPACT_ATOMS: atom_id res chain seq x y z
N MET A 1 -25.94 -38.59 29.92
CA MET A 1 -24.69 -38.87 29.16
C MET A 1 -24.80 -38.47 27.70
N GLU A 2 -26.01 -38.40 27.11
CA GLU A 2 -26.24 -37.89 25.75
C GLU A 2 -26.06 -36.37 25.61
N GLU A 3 -26.61 -35.56 26.52
CA GLU A 3 -26.46 -34.08 26.47
C GLU A 3 -24.98 -33.61 26.52
N VAL A 4 -24.14 -34.32 27.28
CA VAL A 4 -22.70 -33.99 27.37
C VAL A 4 -21.97 -34.25 26.04
N ARG A 5 -22.43 -35.25 25.27
CA ARG A 5 -21.88 -35.57 23.95
C ARG A 5 -22.34 -34.55 22.90
N GLU A 6 -23.56 -34.05 23.03
CA GLU A 6 -24.10 -33.01 22.16
C GLU A 6 -23.37 -31.69 22.33
N ILE A 7 -23.11 -31.28 23.58
CA ILE A 7 -22.33 -30.08 23.91
C ILE A 7 -20.87 -30.23 23.47
N GLN A 8 -20.27 -31.43 23.58
CA GLN A 8 -18.93 -31.70 23.03
C GLN A 8 -18.90 -31.62 21.51
N ASN A 9 -19.92 -32.13 20.82
CA ASN A 9 -20.02 -32.04 19.36
C ASN A 9 -20.25 -30.60 18.90
N GLU A 10 -21.09 -29.81 19.57
CA GLU A 10 -21.28 -28.39 19.26
C GLU A 10 -20.01 -27.57 19.51
N MET A 11 -19.26 -27.85 20.59
CA MET A 11 -17.95 -27.22 20.82
C MET A 11 -16.91 -27.62 19.77
N LEU A 12 -16.91 -28.87 19.30
CA LEU A 12 -16.00 -29.33 18.24
C LEU A 12 -16.36 -28.73 16.87
N VAL A 13 -17.65 -28.64 16.55
CA VAL A 13 -18.17 -28.00 15.32
C VAL A 13 -17.93 -26.48 15.36
N GLY A 14 -18.14 -25.83 16.50
CA GLY A 14 -17.85 -24.40 16.70
C GLY A 14 -16.36 -24.06 16.61
N LYS A 15 -15.47 -24.98 17.03
CA LYS A 15 -14.02 -24.83 16.85
C LYS A 15 -13.58 -25.04 15.39
N GLY A 16 -14.29 -25.88 14.64
CA GLY A 16 -14.01 -26.17 13.24
C GLY A 16 -14.30 -25.01 12.28
N ILE A 17 -15.22 -24.11 12.64
CA ILE A 17 -15.64 -22.97 11.79
C ILE A 17 -14.76 -21.73 12.01
N SER A 18 -14.08 -21.60 13.17
CA SER A 18 -13.31 -20.38 13.52
C SER A 18 -11.82 -20.42 13.16
N GLU A 19 -11.26 -21.54 12.71
CA GLU A 19 -9.87 -21.60 12.24
C GLU A 19 -9.81 -21.75 10.72
N SER A 20 -10.30 -20.77 9.97
CA SER A 20 -9.74 -20.52 8.63
C SER A 20 -8.30 -20.01 8.83
N LYS A 21 -7.36 -20.93 9.13
CA LYS A 21 -5.93 -20.64 9.05
C LYS A 21 -5.67 -20.25 7.60
N LEU A 22 -5.59 -18.94 7.32
CA LEU A 22 -4.96 -18.46 6.11
C LEU A 22 -3.64 -19.25 5.98
N PRO A 23 -3.41 -19.97 4.87
CA PRO A 23 -2.18 -20.75 4.69
C PRO A 23 -1.00 -19.86 5.05
N ALA A 24 -0.02 -20.40 5.79
CA ALA A 24 1.09 -19.61 6.36
C ALA A 24 1.78 -18.70 5.32
N ALA A 25 1.77 -19.11 4.04
CA ALA A 25 2.17 -18.30 2.90
C ALA A 25 1.45 -16.93 2.82
N LEU A 26 0.12 -16.87 2.95
CA LEU A 26 -0.65 -15.63 2.86
C LEU A 26 -0.37 -14.66 4.02
N ARG A 27 0.02 -15.16 5.19
CA ARG A 27 0.44 -14.29 6.31
C ARG A 27 1.79 -13.62 6.05
N SER A 28 2.71 -14.28 5.34
CA SER A 28 4.00 -13.70 4.96
C SER A 28 3.86 -12.58 3.92
N TYR A 29 2.86 -12.68 3.03
CA TYR A 29 2.57 -11.64 2.03
C TYR A 29 1.68 -10.51 2.56
N LEU A 30 1.25 -10.57 3.81
CA LEU A 30 0.32 -9.60 4.39
C LEU A 30 0.83 -8.14 4.29
N PRO A 31 2.11 -7.83 4.56
CA PRO A 31 2.61 -6.45 4.43
C PRO A 31 2.53 -5.94 2.97
N ALA A 32 2.90 -6.78 2.00
CA ALA A 32 2.82 -6.43 0.59
C ALA A 32 1.37 -6.23 0.13
N ILE A 33 0.46 -7.12 0.54
CA ILE A 33 -0.97 -7.01 0.23
C ILE A 33 -1.56 -5.73 0.83
N LEU A 34 -1.21 -5.39 2.07
CA LEU A 34 -1.67 -4.16 2.72
C LEU A 34 -1.14 -2.91 2.01
N ALA A 35 0.12 -2.92 1.58
CA ALA A 35 0.68 -1.77 0.87
C ALA A 35 0.04 -1.56 -0.50
N ILE A 36 -0.11 -2.63 -1.28
CA ILE A 36 -0.71 -2.56 -2.62
C ILE A 36 -2.21 -2.27 -2.52
N GLY A 37 -2.94 -3.07 -1.75
CA GLY A 37 -4.38 -2.92 -1.58
C GLY A 37 -4.76 -1.57 -0.96
N GLY A 38 -3.98 -1.13 0.04
CA GLY A 38 -4.13 0.20 0.62
C GLY A 38 -3.92 1.29 -0.42
N ALA A 39 -2.89 1.19 -1.27
CA ALA A 39 -2.60 2.22 -2.26
C ALA A 39 -3.72 2.36 -3.30
N PHE A 40 -4.31 1.25 -3.74
CA PHE A 40 -5.49 1.29 -4.61
C PHE A 40 -6.73 1.85 -3.91
N LEU A 41 -6.90 1.58 -2.61
CA LEU A 41 -7.96 2.21 -1.82
C LEU A 41 -7.75 3.73 -1.75
N MET A 42 -6.52 4.20 -1.54
CA MET A 42 -6.17 5.61 -1.58
C MET A 42 -6.44 6.26 -2.94
N LEU A 43 -6.12 5.57 -4.04
CA LEU A 43 -6.49 6.01 -5.39
C LEU A 43 -8.02 6.14 -5.54
N GLY A 44 -8.78 5.16 -5.07
CA GLY A 44 -10.24 5.20 -5.07
C GLY A 44 -10.79 6.41 -4.30
N LEU A 45 -10.22 6.69 -3.12
CA LEU A 45 -10.57 7.87 -2.33
C LEU A 45 -10.20 9.19 -3.06
N ARG A 46 -9.02 9.25 -3.71
CA ARG A 46 -8.61 10.41 -4.50
C ARG A 46 -9.57 10.71 -5.65
N LEU A 47 -10.11 9.67 -6.29
CA LEU A 47 -11.08 9.83 -7.39
C LEU A 47 -12.45 10.32 -6.88
N GLN A 48 -12.86 9.94 -5.67
CA GLN A 48 -14.14 10.37 -5.09
C GLN A 48 -14.10 11.78 -4.49
N ILE A 49 -13.00 12.13 -3.82
CA ILE A 49 -12.86 13.42 -3.10
C ILE A 49 -12.47 14.55 -4.07
N GLY A 50 -11.73 14.24 -5.14
CA GLY A 50 -11.29 15.24 -6.13
C GLY A 50 -10.08 16.06 -5.66
N THR A 51 -10.03 17.33 -6.05
CA THR A 51 -8.84 18.20 -5.92
C THR A 51 -8.49 18.60 -4.48
N SER A 52 -9.38 18.37 -3.51
CA SER A 52 -9.13 18.63 -2.08
C SER A 52 -8.39 17.49 -1.37
N PHE A 53 -8.10 16.38 -2.07
CA PHE A 53 -7.34 15.27 -1.51
C PHE A 53 -5.88 15.63 -1.24
N ILE A 54 -5.21 14.84 -0.40
CA ILE A 54 -3.79 15.00 -0.09
C ILE A 54 -2.94 15.00 -1.38
N SER A 55 -1.97 15.92 -1.45
CA SER A 55 -1.09 16.03 -2.61
C SER A 55 -0.12 14.85 -2.71
N ASP A 56 0.33 14.55 -3.92
CA ASP A 56 1.34 13.51 -4.17
C ASP A 56 2.66 13.85 -3.45
N GLY A 57 3.04 15.13 -3.41
CA GLY A 57 4.22 15.59 -2.68
C GLY A 57 4.14 15.33 -1.17
N ALA A 58 2.98 15.54 -0.55
CA ALA A 58 2.80 15.25 0.87
C ALA A 58 2.89 13.75 1.18
N LEU A 59 2.26 12.91 0.36
CA LEU A 59 2.35 11.45 0.46
C LEU A 59 3.81 10.96 0.31
N MET A 60 4.57 11.57 -0.61
CA MET A 60 5.99 11.26 -0.81
C MET A 60 6.85 11.62 0.41
N MET A 61 6.59 12.75 1.07
CA MET A 61 7.32 13.15 2.29
C MET A 61 7.01 12.23 3.47
N ILE A 62 5.76 11.78 3.61
CA ILE A 62 5.38 10.78 4.62
C ILE A 62 6.08 9.45 4.33
N ALA A 63 6.11 9.01 3.06
CA ALA A 63 6.83 7.80 2.67
C ALA A 63 8.31 7.85 3.05
N LEU A 64 8.98 8.98 2.77
CA LEU A 64 10.37 9.19 3.15
C LEU A 64 10.58 9.10 4.66
N ALA A 65 9.72 9.75 5.45
CA ALA A 65 9.78 9.68 6.91
C ALA A 65 9.65 8.23 7.41
N CYS A 66 8.71 7.46 6.85
CA CYS A 66 8.52 6.05 7.16
C CYS A 66 9.77 5.21 6.82
N TYR A 67 10.42 5.46 5.69
CA TYR A 67 11.66 4.76 5.32
C TYR A 67 12.84 5.07 6.23
N ILE A 68 13.03 6.34 6.59
CA ILE A 68 14.09 6.75 7.53
C ILE A 68 13.85 6.09 8.88
N PHE A 69 12.60 6.09 9.36
CA PHE A 69 12.23 5.45 10.62
C PHE A 69 12.45 3.93 10.57
N ALA A 70 12.07 3.29 9.47
CA ALA A 70 12.34 1.86 9.26
C ALA A 70 13.84 1.54 9.28
N ALA A 71 14.65 2.34 8.57
CA ALA A 71 16.10 2.19 8.52
C ALA A 71 16.73 2.36 9.90
N LEU A 72 16.26 3.32 10.70
CA LEU A 72 16.72 3.53 12.07
C LEU A 72 16.50 2.29 12.94
N PHE A 73 15.30 1.71 12.92
CA PHE A 73 15.00 0.51 13.71
C PHE A 73 15.71 -0.74 13.20
N GLN A 74 15.87 -0.89 11.89
CA GLN A 74 16.67 -1.99 11.33
C GLN A 74 18.15 -1.87 11.70
N LEU A 75 18.70 -0.65 11.70
CA LEU A 75 20.06 -0.39 12.16
C LEU A 75 20.20 -0.68 13.66
N THR A 76 19.24 -0.22 14.48
CA THR A 76 19.21 -0.57 15.91
C THR A 76 19.17 -2.08 16.12
N ASN A 77 18.38 -2.81 15.33
CA ASN A 77 18.29 -4.26 15.40
C ASN A 77 19.61 -4.96 15.01
N LEU A 78 20.43 -4.34 14.15
CA LEU A 78 21.75 -4.86 13.79
C LEU A 78 22.73 -4.80 14.97
N TYR A 79 22.68 -3.72 15.77
CA TYR A 79 23.56 -3.53 16.93
C TYR A 79 23.04 -4.20 18.21
N ALA A 80 21.72 -4.19 18.41
CA ALA A 80 21.05 -4.78 19.56
C ALA A 80 19.81 -5.54 19.07
N PRO A 81 19.95 -6.85 18.77
CA PRO A 81 18.87 -7.65 18.22
C PRO A 81 17.65 -7.64 19.14
N SER A 82 16.51 -7.19 18.62
CA SER A 82 15.24 -7.20 19.34
C SER A 82 14.07 -7.44 18.37
N GLU A 83 13.16 -8.33 18.76
CA GLU A 83 11.97 -8.60 17.95
C GLU A 83 11.10 -7.36 17.75
N MET A 84 11.09 -6.45 18.73
CA MET A 84 10.36 -5.20 18.64
C MET A 84 10.90 -4.30 17.52
N ALA A 85 12.22 -4.09 17.48
CA ALA A 85 12.83 -3.26 16.45
C ALA A 85 12.65 -3.87 15.05
N GLN A 86 12.73 -5.20 14.93
CA GLN A 86 12.45 -5.89 13.68
C GLN A 86 11.00 -5.66 13.21
N LYS A 87 10.01 -5.82 14.09
CA LYS A 87 8.59 -5.62 13.77
C LYS A 87 8.31 -4.16 13.39
N ILE A 88 8.81 -3.19 14.15
CA ILE A 88 8.64 -1.77 13.85
C ILE A 88 9.30 -1.42 12.51
N GLY A 89 10.51 -1.91 12.27
CA GLY A 89 11.22 -1.70 11.00
C GLY A 89 10.44 -2.26 9.81
N LEU A 90 9.91 -3.47 9.92
CA LEU A 90 9.11 -4.10 8.86
C LEU A 90 7.82 -3.32 8.56
N TRP A 91 7.05 -2.99 9.59
CA TRP A 91 5.77 -2.28 9.41
C TRP A 91 5.98 -0.85 8.93
N SER A 92 7.03 -0.17 9.39
CA SER A 92 7.36 1.18 8.93
C SER A 92 7.83 1.18 7.47
N ALA A 93 8.63 0.18 7.05
CA ALA A 93 9.00 0.03 5.65
C ALA A 93 7.77 -0.24 4.77
N THR A 94 6.84 -1.07 5.27
CA THR A 94 5.56 -1.36 4.59
C THR A 94 4.71 -0.11 4.42
N LEU A 95 4.61 0.73 5.45
CA LEU A 95 3.93 2.02 5.34
C LEU A 95 4.64 2.97 4.37
N GLY A 96 5.97 2.99 4.37
CA GLY A 96 6.75 3.74 3.37
C GLY A 96 6.42 3.32 1.95
N VAL A 97 6.37 2.00 1.70
CA VAL A 97 5.98 1.41 0.42
C VAL A 97 4.54 1.81 0.04
N PHE A 98 3.61 1.68 0.98
CA PHE A 98 2.21 2.09 0.80
C PHE A 98 2.08 3.57 0.38
N PHE A 99 2.69 4.49 1.13
CA PHE A 99 2.59 5.93 0.85
C PHE A 99 3.31 6.33 -0.44
N ASN A 100 4.42 5.67 -0.77
CA ASN A 100 5.15 5.91 -2.01
C ASN A 100 4.35 5.45 -3.23
N LEU A 101 3.76 4.26 -3.16
CA LEU A 101 2.88 3.78 -4.24
C LEU A 101 1.63 4.65 -4.36
N SER A 102 1.04 5.04 -3.23
CA SER A 102 -0.12 5.95 -3.20
C SER A 102 0.19 7.31 -3.83
N SER A 103 1.37 7.89 -3.56
CA SER A 103 1.75 9.18 -4.15
C SER A 103 1.83 9.09 -5.67
N TRP A 104 2.39 8.00 -6.19
CA TRP A 104 2.48 7.76 -7.63
C TRP A 104 1.08 7.63 -8.27
N LEU A 105 0.18 6.86 -7.67
CA LEU A 105 -1.20 6.71 -8.15
C LEU A 105 -1.98 8.03 -8.10
N VAL A 106 -1.82 8.82 -7.04
CA VAL A 106 -2.46 10.14 -6.91
C VAL A 106 -1.91 11.11 -7.96
N ARG A 107 -0.62 11.03 -8.28
CA ARG A 107 0.00 11.84 -9.32
C ARG A 107 -0.55 11.51 -10.71
N TRP A 108 -0.88 10.24 -10.98
CA TRP A 108 -1.57 9.83 -12.20
C TRP A 108 -2.91 10.57 -12.37
N VAL A 109 -3.71 10.63 -11.30
CA VAL A 109 -4.99 11.36 -11.30
C VAL A 109 -4.76 12.85 -11.49
N ALA A 110 -3.78 13.44 -10.78
CA ALA A 110 -3.49 14.86 -10.90
C ALA A 110 -3.04 15.26 -12.32
N ALA A 111 -2.20 14.44 -12.96
CA ALA A 111 -1.76 14.67 -14.34
C ALA A 111 -2.93 14.60 -15.33
N TYR A 112 -3.83 13.65 -15.14
CA TYR A 112 -5.06 13.53 -15.93
C TYR A 112 -6.00 14.72 -15.73
N ASP A 113 -6.24 15.14 -14.49
CA ASP A 113 -7.09 16.29 -14.16
C ASP A 113 -6.55 17.57 -14.84
N HIS A 114 -5.23 17.77 -14.79
CA HIS A 114 -4.56 18.89 -15.45
C HIS A 114 -4.70 18.84 -16.97
N GLU A 115 -4.53 17.68 -17.57
CA GLU A 115 -4.67 17.50 -19.02
C GLU A 115 -6.10 17.76 -19.50
N ILE A 116 -7.10 17.23 -18.79
CA ILE A 116 -8.51 17.46 -19.11
C ILE A 116 -8.82 18.96 -19.04
N ALA A 117 -8.31 19.68 -18.04
CA ALA A 117 -8.49 21.12 -17.96
C ALA A 117 -7.95 21.83 -19.22
N LEU A 118 -6.72 21.51 -19.65
CA LEU A 118 -6.12 22.05 -20.88
C LEU A 118 -6.92 21.70 -22.15
N LEU A 119 -7.42 20.47 -22.25
CA LEU A 119 -8.25 20.05 -23.38
C LEU A 119 -9.58 20.81 -23.43
N ARG A 120 -10.21 21.02 -22.28
CA ARG A 120 -11.46 21.79 -22.19
C ARG A 120 -11.24 23.28 -22.48
N GLU A 121 -10.14 23.85 -22.02
CA GLU A 121 -9.72 25.23 -22.35
C GLU A 121 -9.49 25.42 -23.87
N SER A 122 -8.96 24.40 -24.54
CA SER A 122 -8.76 24.40 -26.00
C SER A 122 -10.01 24.05 -26.81
N GLY A 123 -11.17 23.87 -26.15
CA GLY A 123 -12.45 23.54 -26.81
C GLY A 123 -12.55 22.07 -27.26
N ASN A 124 -11.61 21.21 -26.86
CA ASN A 124 -11.62 19.79 -27.16
C ASN A 124 -12.40 19.02 -26.08
N THR A 125 -13.43 18.28 -26.48
CA THR A 125 -14.27 17.45 -25.59
C THR A 125 -13.75 16.04 -25.39
N ALA A 126 -12.60 15.68 -25.97
CA ALA A 126 -11.99 14.36 -25.81
C ALA A 126 -11.74 14.02 -24.33
N THR A 127 -11.97 12.76 -23.99
CA THR A 127 -11.70 12.17 -22.67
C THR A 127 -10.64 11.08 -22.83
N PRO A 128 -9.35 11.45 -22.82
CA PRO A 128 -8.25 10.49 -22.86
C PRO A 128 -8.30 9.49 -21.69
N TRP A 129 -7.57 8.39 -21.83
CA TRP A 129 -7.49 7.40 -20.76
C TRP A 129 -6.65 7.91 -19.57
N LEU A 130 -7.10 7.63 -18.34
CA LEU A 130 -6.46 8.08 -17.09
C LEU A 130 -4.97 7.74 -17.01
N PHE A 131 -4.56 6.57 -17.53
CA PHE A 131 -3.19 6.06 -17.48
C PHE A 131 -2.42 6.27 -18.78
N ARG A 132 -2.82 7.26 -19.60
CA ARG A 132 -2.20 7.54 -20.90
C ARG A 132 -0.71 7.87 -20.80
N TYR A 133 -0.30 8.53 -19.73
CA TYR A 133 1.08 8.94 -19.49
C TYR A 133 1.61 8.33 -18.22
N ILE A 134 2.91 8.04 -18.17
CA ILE A 134 3.56 7.64 -16.92
C ILE A 134 4.05 8.91 -16.21
N PRO A 135 3.56 9.26 -15.01
CA PRO A 135 3.79 10.54 -14.36
C PRO A 135 5.13 10.52 -13.63
N PHE A 136 6.20 10.38 -14.40
CA PHE A 136 7.55 10.54 -13.88
C PHE A 136 7.79 12.02 -13.60
N ALA A 137 8.05 12.36 -12.35
CA ALA A 137 8.49 13.71 -11.99
C ALA A 137 10.00 13.88 -12.21
N ASN A 138 10.77 12.79 -12.20
CA ASN A 138 12.22 12.77 -12.35
C ASN A 138 12.76 11.39 -12.78
N LEU A 139 14.06 11.29 -13.06
CA LEU A 139 14.75 10.02 -13.32
C LEU A 139 14.71 9.06 -12.10
N TYR A 140 14.54 9.61 -10.89
CA TYR A 140 14.52 8.86 -9.64
C TYR A 140 13.26 7.99 -9.49
N ASP A 141 12.11 8.46 -10.00
CA ASP A 141 10.87 7.68 -10.03
C ASP A 141 11.00 6.43 -10.92
N LEU A 142 11.84 6.45 -11.96
CA LEU A 142 12.13 5.28 -12.79
C LEU A 142 12.91 4.21 -12.00
N SER A 143 13.92 4.64 -11.25
CA SER A 143 14.72 3.76 -10.38
C SER A 143 13.89 3.18 -9.24
N LEU A 144 12.98 3.97 -8.66
CA LEU A 144 12.06 3.50 -7.63
C LEU A 144 11.07 2.47 -8.17
N ALA A 145 10.45 2.71 -9.33
CA ALA A 145 9.54 1.75 -9.96
C ALA A 145 10.24 0.42 -10.28
N PHE A 146 11.48 0.48 -10.77
CA PHE A 146 12.31 -0.69 -11.01
C PHE A 146 12.68 -1.42 -9.71
N ALA A 147 13.16 -0.71 -8.70
CA ALA A 147 13.51 -1.29 -7.40
C ALA A 147 12.30 -1.91 -6.70
N PHE A 148 11.12 -1.31 -6.82
CA PHE A 148 9.86 -1.87 -6.35
C PHE A 148 9.50 -3.17 -7.07
N GLY A 149 9.59 -3.18 -8.40
CA GLY A 149 9.34 -4.37 -9.21
C GLY A 149 10.28 -5.50 -8.82
N ALA A 150 11.58 -5.21 -8.71
CA ALA A 150 12.58 -6.18 -8.25
C ALA A 150 12.25 -6.71 -6.85
N GLY A 151 11.98 -5.83 -5.88
CA GLY A 151 11.70 -6.20 -4.49
C GLY A 151 10.39 -6.96 -4.27
N ILE A 152 9.43 -6.91 -5.19
CA ILE A 152 8.23 -7.77 -5.15
C ILE A 152 8.53 -9.17 -5.72
N THR A 153 9.47 -9.26 -6.68
CA THR A 153 9.79 -10.52 -7.37
C THR A 153 10.87 -11.37 -6.71
N THR A 154 11.61 -10.81 -5.74
CA THR A 154 12.70 -11.47 -4.99
C THR A 154 12.28 -11.81 -3.57
#